data_AF-A0ABD4DGR0-F1
#
_entry.id   AF-A0ABD4DGR0-F1
#
_cell.length_a   1.000
_cell.length_b   1.000
_cell.length_c   1.000
_cell.angle_alpha   90.00
_cell.angle_beta   90.00
_cell.angle_gamma   90.00
#
_symmetry.space_group_name_H-M   'P 1'
#
loop_
_entity.id
_entity.type
_entity.pdbx_description
1 polymer ?
#
loop_
_entity_poly.entity_id
_entity_poly.type
_entity_poly.pdbx_seq_one_letter_code
_entity_poly.pdbx_strand_id
1 'polypeptide(L)'
;MNRLFICIFFLLSFTQVSAQRLWITPFNTGYAPVRSYNGATISNLVQIQVHANGSQGLQMQNWSMSYRVVGAISNGGAKYFPVERLKFRFNSVSSNGVNDQGTSPNAGNLGVNTNPIPFQYTNSYFVNNSPYNLQIVNRYFMMTLGYDVMIDGGAYLEEYSSWNNYTVNIIIEIRNSKGEIIDSEPVSFQMQVHPDDSPPKPAEEYAILLDPSAKNVLLEFKTPGDYANGVSRTYSRALSVISTTGYAVQVNSLNNDLTSTSNQNLPVNAINLNVKDSQSQTVMGSVKLSSSKQNIITSMIPAKTEKYFDLTYSTQAGDMRFFNQAQEQYSGTLIFSLIPQ
;
A
#
# COMPACT_ATOMS: atom_id res chain seq x y z
N MET A 1 80.12 4.12 10.07
CA MET A 1 78.68 4.44 9.88
C MET A 1 78.04 4.60 11.26
N ASN A 2 77.57 5.80 11.56
CA ASN A 2 77.30 6.25 12.93
C ASN A 2 75.99 5.62 13.44
N ARG A 3 76.06 4.71 14.43
CA ARG A 3 74.89 3.97 14.97
C ARG A 3 73.80 4.91 15.52
N LEU A 4 74.15 6.14 15.87
CA LEU A 4 73.21 7.19 16.27
C LEU A 4 72.21 7.58 15.17
N PHE A 5 72.63 7.55 13.89
CA PHE A 5 71.76 7.94 12.78
C PHE A 5 70.66 6.90 12.48
N ILE A 6 70.93 5.61 12.74
CA ILE A 6 69.94 4.54 12.55
C ILE A 6 68.84 4.61 13.63
N CYS A 7 69.21 4.96 14.87
CA CYS A 7 68.24 5.12 15.95
C CYS A 7 67.32 6.34 15.75
N ILE A 8 67.82 7.44 15.18
CA ILE A 8 67.01 8.64 14.88
C ILE A 8 66.04 8.35 13.72
N PHE A 9 66.45 7.57 12.72
CA PHE A 9 65.57 7.18 11.61
C PHE A 9 64.44 6.22 12.05
N PHE A 10 64.70 5.34 13.03
CA PHE A 10 63.69 4.45 13.63
C PHE A 10 62.75 5.18 14.60
N LEU A 11 63.18 6.24 15.29
CA LEU A 11 62.29 7.02 16.17
C LEU A 11 61.31 7.90 15.38
N LEU A 12 61.68 8.37 14.18
CA LEU A 12 60.82 9.18 13.32
C LEU A 12 59.76 8.36 12.55
N SER A 13 59.85 7.03 12.55
CA SER A 13 58.89 6.16 11.85
C SER A 13 57.66 5.77 12.68
N PHE A 14 57.58 6.19 13.94
CA PHE A 14 56.49 5.83 14.86
C PHE A 14 55.61 7.00 15.32
N THR A 15 55.70 8.18 14.70
CA THR A 15 54.64 9.18 14.88
C THR A 15 53.42 8.75 14.08
N GLN A 16 52.64 7.82 14.64
CA GLN A 16 51.25 7.68 14.26
C GLN A 16 50.57 9.00 14.62
N VAL A 17 50.45 9.88 13.64
CA VAL A 17 49.55 11.02 13.72
C VAL A 17 48.16 10.40 13.87
N SER A 18 47.66 10.40 15.10
CA SER A 18 46.29 9.99 15.37
C SER A 18 45.39 10.93 14.57
N ALA A 19 44.85 10.44 13.46
CA ALA A 19 43.77 11.12 12.77
C ALA A 19 42.63 11.28 13.77
N GLN A 20 42.24 12.52 14.05
CA GLN A 20 41.09 12.77 14.91
C GLN A 20 39.87 12.18 14.20
N ARG A 21 39.20 11.24 14.87
CA ARG A 21 38.15 10.39 14.30
C ARG A 21 36.92 11.25 13.98
N LEU A 22 36.29 11.04 12.82
CA LEU A 22 34.93 11.51 12.54
C LEU A 22 33.92 10.82 13.47
N TRP A 23 32.94 11.55 13.98
CA TRP A 23 31.90 10.99 14.86
C TRP A 23 30.52 11.55 14.52
N ILE A 24 29.48 10.87 15.01
CA ILE A 24 28.10 11.32 14.87
C ILE A 24 27.50 11.66 16.23
N THR A 25 26.50 12.53 16.23
CA THR A 25 25.73 12.86 17.44
C THR A 25 24.27 12.99 17.04
N PRO A 26 23.53 11.86 17.02
CA PRO A 26 22.11 11.89 16.76
C PRO A 26 21.32 12.28 18.01
N PHE A 27 20.26 13.05 17.83
CA PHE A 27 19.34 13.42 18.91
C PHE A 27 17.91 13.57 18.37
N ASN A 28 16.94 13.46 19.27
CA ASN A 28 15.56 13.79 18.96
C ASN A 28 15.22 15.20 19.48
N THR A 29 14.21 15.83 18.88
CA THR A 29 13.74 17.17 19.25
C THR A 29 12.43 17.16 20.06
N GLY A 30 11.92 15.99 20.42
CA GLY A 30 10.66 15.86 21.14
C GLY A 30 10.01 14.47 21.02
N TYR A 31 8.69 14.46 20.95
CA TYR A 31 7.89 13.24 20.85
C TYR A 31 6.96 13.27 19.64
N ALA A 32 6.46 12.11 19.23
CA ALA A 32 5.56 11.95 18.10
C ALA A 32 4.11 11.70 18.56
N PRO A 33 3.24 12.74 18.58
CA PRO A 33 1.81 12.55 18.82
C PRO A 33 1.10 12.05 17.55
N VAL A 34 0.37 10.93 17.67
CA VAL A 34 -0.57 10.44 16.65
C VAL A 34 -1.99 10.68 17.17
N ARG A 35 -2.54 11.84 16.79
CA ARG A 35 -3.87 12.33 17.23
C ARG A 35 -4.98 12.12 16.20
N SER A 36 -4.68 11.51 15.06
CA SER A 36 -5.67 11.19 14.04
C SER A 36 -5.38 9.85 13.40
N TYR A 37 -6.44 9.17 12.95
CA TYR A 37 -6.34 7.98 12.12
C TYR A 37 -5.71 8.23 10.74
N ASN A 38 -5.48 9.49 10.33
CA ASN A 38 -4.69 9.83 9.15
C ASN A 38 -3.18 9.68 9.36
N GLY A 39 -2.75 9.31 10.57
CA GLY A 39 -1.33 9.20 10.93
C GLY A 39 -0.74 10.54 11.35
N ALA A 40 0.58 10.66 11.30
CA ALA A 40 1.28 11.88 11.67
C ALA A 40 2.59 12.04 10.89
N THR A 41 3.04 13.29 10.75
CA THR A 41 4.39 13.60 10.26
C THR A 41 4.98 14.66 11.17
N ILE A 42 6.08 14.32 11.84
CA ILE A 42 6.74 15.19 12.81
C ILE A 42 8.03 15.69 12.19
N SER A 43 8.07 16.99 11.90
CA SER A 43 9.17 17.54 11.13
C SER A 43 10.46 17.65 11.93
N ASN A 44 11.60 17.24 11.35
CA ASN A 44 12.91 17.25 12.00
C ASN A 44 12.91 16.60 13.40
N LEU A 45 12.12 15.53 13.60
CA LEU A 45 12.06 14.86 14.90
C LEU A 45 13.41 14.24 15.27
N VAL A 46 14.15 13.70 14.29
CA VAL A 46 15.51 13.18 14.48
C VAL A 46 16.48 14.04 13.70
N GLN A 47 17.53 14.50 14.37
CA GLN A 47 18.65 15.21 13.76
C GLN A 47 19.93 14.42 13.99
N ILE A 48 20.79 14.40 12.98
CA ILE A 48 22.08 13.70 13.02
C ILE A 48 23.15 14.72 12.73
N GLN A 49 23.96 15.02 13.73
CA GLN A 49 25.17 15.80 13.51
C GLN A 49 26.30 14.87 13.10
N VAL A 50 27.05 15.25 12.06
CA VAL A 50 28.28 14.60 11.64
C VAL A 50 29.41 15.60 11.85
N HIS A 51 30.37 15.20 12.67
CA HIS A 51 31.50 16.03 13.06
C HIS A 51 32.78 15.44 12.50
N ALA A 52 33.63 16.30 11.96
CA ALA A 52 34.98 15.95 11.57
C ALA A 52 35.94 17.03 12.06
N ASN A 53 37.05 16.58 12.64
CA ASN A 53 38.14 17.46 13.05
C ASN A 53 39.45 16.87 12.52
N GLY A 54 40.25 17.67 11.84
CA GLY A 54 41.50 17.21 11.23
C GLY A 54 41.31 16.16 10.12
N SER A 55 42.44 15.74 9.54
CA SER A 55 42.48 14.86 8.36
C SER A 55 41.79 13.52 8.60
N GLN A 56 40.78 13.21 7.78
CA GLN A 56 40.11 11.91 7.76
C GLN A 56 40.77 10.92 6.79
N GLY A 57 41.69 11.36 5.94
CA GLY A 57 42.27 10.58 4.85
C GLY A 57 41.26 10.18 3.76
N LEU A 58 41.69 9.29 2.86
CA LEU A 58 40.86 8.81 1.74
C LEU A 58 39.75 7.83 2.18
N GLN A 59 39.73 7.41 3.45
CA GLN A 59 38.75 6.43 3.95
C GLN A 59 37.32 6.97 3.90
N MET A 60 37.14 8.29 3.98
CA MET A 60 35.84 8.95 3.97
C MET A 60 35.38 9.40 2.57
N GLN A 61 36.00 8.85 1.52
CA GLN A 61 35.37 8.82 0.20
C GLN A 61 34.24 7.78 0.22
N ASN A 62 33.18 7.94 -0.58
CA ASN A 62 32.19 6.87 -0.77
C ASN A 62 31.56 6.31 0.53
N TRP A 63 31.47 7.14 1.56
CA TRP A 63 30.96 6.74 2.86
C TRP A 63 29.45 6.48 2.81
N SER A 64 28.96 5.73 3.80
CA SER A 64 27.53 5.43 3.94
C SER A 64 27.06 5.73 5.35
N MET A 65 25.80 6.11 5.49
CA MET A 65 25.13 6.27 6.78
C MET A 65 23.82 5.50 6.76
N SER A 66 23.66 4.63 7.75
CA SER A 66 22.52 3.73 7.89
C SER A 66 21.89 3.84 9.28
N TYR A 67 20.66 3.36 9.39
CA TYR A 67 19.98 3.16 10.65
C TYR A 67 19.27 1.81 10.68
N ARG A 68 18.95 1.35 11.89
CA ARG A 68 18.00 0.25 12.13
C ARG A 68 17.25 0.48 13.43
N VAL A 69 16.04 -0.06 13.51
CA VAL A 69 15.28 -0.14 14.76
C VAL A 69 15.83 -1.28 15.62
N VAL A 70 15.92 -1.06 16.92
CA VAL A 70 16.43 -2.04 17.88
C VAL A 70 15.37 -2.39 18.90
N GLY A 71 15.03 -3.67 18.97
CA GLY A 71 13.99 -4.18 19.85
C GLY A 71 12.58 -3.81 19.37
N ALA A 72 11.59 -4.47 19.97
CA ALA A 72 10.19 -4.20 19.65
C ALA A 72 9.76 -2.81 20.16
N ILE A 73 8.91 -2.14 19.40
CA ILE A 73 8.35 -0.83 19.79
C ILE A 73 7.21 -1.09 20.78
N SER A 74 7.48 -0.89 22.07
CA SER A 74 6.55 -1.21 23.16
C SER A 74 6.22 0.03 23.99
N ASN A 75 5.01 0.03 24.55
CA ASN A 75 4.56 0.96 25.59
C ASN A 75 4.52 0.32 27.00
N GLY A 76 5.23 -0.81 27.18
CA GLY A 76 5.21 -1.62 28.41
C GLY A 76 4.08 -2.65 28.47
N GLY A 77 3.17 -2.67 27.49
CA GLY A 77 2.13 -3.69 27.35
C GLY A 77 2.54 -4.88 26.48
N ALA A 78 1.60 -5.80 26.26
CA ALA A 78 1.80 -7.01 25.45
C ALA A 78 1.78 -6.78 23.92
N LYS A 79 1.40 -5.59 23.47
CA LYS A 79 1.29 -5.23 22.04
C LYS A 79 2.49 -4.41 21.61
N TYR A 80 3.01 -4.74 20.43
CA TYR A 80 4.14 -4.04 19.82
C TYR A 80 3.68 -3.28 18.58
N PHE A 81 4.01 -1.99 18.50
CA PHE A 81 3.66 -1.18 17.35
C PHE A 81 4.41 -1.69 16.10
N PRO A 82 3.76 -1.80 14.92
CA PRO A 82 4.39 -2.38 13.74
C PRO A 82 5.47 -1.46 13.21
N VAL A 83 6.69 -1.99 13.08
CA VAL A 83 7.87 -1.19 12.73
C VAL A 83 7.74 -0.57 11.34
N GLU A 84 7.16 -1.28 10.40
CA GLU A 84 6.98 -0.89 9.00
C GLU A 84 5.99 0.27 8.79
N ARG A 85 5.24 0.64 9.83
CA ARG A 85 4.32 1.78 9.83
C ARG A 85 5.00 3.11 10.14
N LEU A 86 6.30 3.09 10.45
CA LEU A 86 7.14 4.25 10.66
C LEU A 86 8.09 4.45 9.49
N LYS A 87 8.35 5.69 9.11
CA LYS A 87 9.28 6.05 8.03
C LYS A 87 10.10 7.27 8.40
N PHE A 88 11.34 7.31 7.94
CA PHE A 88 12.10 8.56 7.88
C PHE A 88 11.88 9.23 6.54
N ARG A 89 11.79 10.55 6.52
CA ARG A 89 11.88 11.35 5.29
C ARG A 89 12.91 12.44 5.50
N PHE A 90 13.88 12.53 4.60
CA PHE A 90 14.85 13.62 4.63
C PHE A 90 14.12 14.96 4.52
N ASN A 91 14.52 15.92 5.35
CA ASN A 91 13.91 17.25 5.38
C ASN A 91 14.93 18.36 5.13
N SER A 92 16.07 18.32 5.82
CA SER A 92 17.05 19.41 5.74
C SER A 92 18.49 18.96 5.91
N VAL A 93 19.39 19.75 5.34
CA VAL A 93 20.82 19.70 5.63
C VAL A 93 21.32 21.11 5.87
N SER A 94 22.12 21.28 6.91
CA SER A 94 22.85 22.51 7.18
C SER A 94 24.30 22.17 7.55
N SER A 95 25.21 23.11 7.40
CA SER A 95 26.61 22.89 7.72
C SER A 95 27.32 24.14 8.22
N ASN A 96 28.34 23.89 9.04
CA ASN A 96 29.37 24.86 9.39
C ASN A 96 30.70 24.33 8.86
N GLY A 97 31.15 24.91 7.75
CA GLY A 97 32.36 24.51 7.04
C GLY A 97 32.10 23.82 5.69
N VAL A 98 33.20 23.52 5.01
CA VAL A 98 33.27 22.90 3.68
C VAL A 98 34.27 21.75 3.73
N ASN A 99 34.19 20.81 2.80
CA ASN A 99 35.23 19.79 2.64
C ASN A 99 36.53 20.38 2.08
N ASP A 100 37.57 19.55 1.94
CA ASP A 100 38.88 19.99 1.42
C ASP A 100 38.87 20.50 -0.02
N GLN A 101 37.79 20.23 -0.77
CA GLN A 101 37.59 20.77 -2.11
C GLN A 101 36.89 22.14 -2.10
N GLY A 102 36.56 22.68 -0.92
CA GLY A 102 35.84 23.95 -0.78
C GLY A 102 34.33 23.84 -1.01
N THR A 103 33.77 22.62 -1.06
CA THR A 103 32.36 22.38 -1.34
C THR A 103 31.55 22.29 -0.05
N SER A 104 30.43 23.02 0.03
CA SER A 104 29.45 22.87 1.12
C SER A 104 28.53 21.67 0.87
N PRO A 105 28.18 20.87 1.89
CA PRO A 105 27.25 19.76 1.73
C PRO A 105 25.85 20.26 1.40
N ASN A 106 25.16 19.54 0.53
CA ASN A 106 23.74 19.68 0.23
C ASN A 106 23.14 18.30 -0.09
N ALA A 107 21.81 18.18 -0.13
CA ALA A 107 21.17 16.87 -0.29
C ALA A 107 21.62 16.13 -1.57
N GLY A 108 21.81 16.87 -2.66
CA GLY A 108 22.22 16.31 -3.95
C GLY A 108 23.66 15.80 -3.96
N ASN A 109 24.62 16.60 -3.48
CA ASN A 109 26.02 16.18 -3.47
C ASN A 109 26.32 15.10 -2.41
N LEU A 110 25.57 15.08 -1.32
CA LEU A 110 25.65 14.02 -0.32
C LEU A 110 25.07 12.69 -0.84
N GLY A 111 24.19 12.72 -1.84
CA GLY A 111 23.46 11.54 -2.30
C GLY A 111 22.49 11.01 -1.25
N VAL A 112 21.82 11.91 -0.51
CA VAL A 112 20.84 11.52 0.50
C VAL A 112 19.62 10.91 -0.17
N ASN A 113 19.10 9.82 0.39
CA ASN A 113 17.80 9.28 0.00
C ASN A 113 16.69 10.23 0.47
N THR A 114 16.05 10.91 -0.49
CA THR A 114 14.96 11.86 -0.23
C THR A 114 13.58 11.21 -0.21
N ASN A 115 13.46 9.93 -0.59
CA ASN A 115 12.19 9.20 -0.51
C ASN A 115 11.93 8.74 0.93
N PRO A 116 10.65 8.55 1.33
CA PRO A 116 10.33 7.92 2.60
C PRO A 116 10.97 6.54 2.73
N ILE A 117 11.72 6.31 3.82
CA ILE A 117 12.46 5.09 4.11
C ILE A 117 11.74 4.37 5.26
N PRO A 118 11.12 3.19 5.02
CA PRO A 118 10.48 2.42 6.08
C PRO A 118 11.45 2.01 7.18
N PHE A 119 10.97 2.03 8.42
CA PHE A 119 11.73 1.49 9.54
C PHE A 119 11.79 -0.03 9.44
N GLN A 120 12.94 -0.60 9.77
CA GLN A 120 13.22 -2.03 9.74
C GLN A 120 14.18 -2.40 10.87
N TYR A 121 14.18 -3.67 11.26
CA TYR A 121 15.16 -4.22 12.20
C TYR A 121 16.54 -4.46 11.55
N THR A 122 16.60 -4.44 10.23
CA THR A 122 17.83 -4.48 9.42
C THR A 122 18.26 -3.08 8.99
N ASN A 123 19.53 -2.93 8.61
CA ASN A 123 20.06 -1.64 8.16
C ASN A 123 19.33 -1.12 6.92
N SER A 124 18.84 0.11 7.04
CA SER A 124 18.35 0.95 5.95
C SER A 124 19.27 2.16 5.80
N TYR A 125 19.42 2.69 4.60
CA TYR A 125 20.44 3.71 4.30
C TYR A 125 19.83 5.09 4.10
N PHE A 126 20.30 6.06 4.89
CA PHE A 126 20.10 7.49 4.64
C PHE A 126 20.94 7.96 3.46
N VAL A 127 22.21 7.53 3.45
CA VAL A 127 23.18 7.79 2.41
C VAL A 127 23.89 6.48 2.12
N ASN A 128 23.98 6.09 0.86
CA ASN A 128 24.73 4.91 0.46
C ASN A 128 25.71 5.30 -0.63
N ASN A 129 27.02 5.16 -0.36
CA ASN A 129 28.09 5.52 -1.27
C ASN A 129 28.05 7.01 -1.68
N SER A 130 28.23 7.90 -0.70
CA SER A 130 28.14 9.34 -0.89
C SER A 130 29.17 9.87 -1.91
N PRO A 131 28.75 10.68 -2.90
CA PRO A 131 29.69 11.39 -3.77
C PRO A 131 30.41 12.55 -3.04
N TYR A 132 29.89 13.00 -1.90
CA TYR A 132 30.51 14.04 -1.09
C TYR A 132 31.61 13.44 -0.22
N ASN A 133 32.86 13.81 -0.48
CA ASN A 133 33.99 13.36 0.34
C ASN A 133 34.01 14.09 1.70
N LEU A 134 34.00 13.33 2.80
CA LEU A 134 34.11 13.86 4.18
C LEU A 134 35.57 14.04 4.64
N GLN A 135 36.48 14.26 3.70
CA GLN A 135 37.87 14.60 3.96
C GLN A 135 38.01 16.09 4.30
N ILE A 136 38.53 16.34 5.50
CA ILE A 136 38.68 17.66 6.13
C ILE A 136 40.13 17.83 6.60
N VAL A 137 40.85 18.89 6.24
CA VAL A 137 42.26 19.13 6.61
C VAL A 137 42.36 20.42 7.39
N ASN A 138 42.99 20.32 8.57
CA ASN A 138 43.34 21.42 9.47
C ASN A 138 42.19 22.38 9.82
N ARG A 139 40.96 21.86 9.87
CA ARG A 139 39.76 22.62 10.25
C ARG A 139 38.72 21.71 10.91
N TYR A 140 37.77 22.36 11.57
CA TYR A 140 36.55 21.72 12.05
C TYR A 140 35.47 21.80 10.97
N PHE A 141 34.70 20.73 10.85
CA PHE A 141 33.53 20.63 9.99
C PHE A 141 32.38 20.01 10.79
N MET A 142 31.19 20.56 10.58
CA MET A 142 29.95 19.96 11.07
C MET A 142 28.87 20.06 10.00
N MET A 143 28.12 18.98 9.81
CA MET A 143 26.82 19.04 9.13
C MET A 143 25.72 18.47 10.02
N THR A 144 24.51 18.97 9.88
CA THR A 144 23.31 18.44 10.53
C THR A 144 22.32 18.00 9.48
N LEU A 145 21.95 16.72 9.51
CA LEU A 145 20.90 16.14 8.68
C LEU A 145 19.62 16.04 9.52
N GLY A 146 18.56 16.69 9.07
CA GLY A 146 17.24 16.65 9.71
C GLY A 146 16.31 15.68 8.98
N TYR A 147 15.66 14.80 9.75
CA TYR A 147 14.69 13.83 9.24
C TYR A 147 13.34 14.01 9.92
N ASP A 148 12.30 14.07 9.11
CA ASP A 148 10.93 13.91 9.57
C ASP A 148 10.70 12.45 9.94
N VAL A 149 9.88 12.21 10.97
CA VAL A 149 9.32 10.88 11.24
C VAL A 149 7.87 10.88 10.79
N MET A 150 7.54 9.95 9.89
CA MET A 150 6.19 9.72 9.39
C MET A 150 5.62 8.46 10.03
N ILE A 151 4.36 8.54 10.44
CA ILE A 151 3.57 7.43 10.96
C ILE A 151 2.37 7.25 10.04
N ASP A 152 2.24 6.06 9.47
CA ASP A 152 1.16 5.76 8.52
C ASP A 152 -0.21 5.83 9.19
N GLY A 153 -1.21 6.42 8.52
CA GLY A 153 -2.60 6.37 8.94
C GLY A 153 -3.27 5.02 8.67
N GLY A 154 -4.42 4.80 9.31
CA GLY A 154 -5.31 3.66 9.04
C GLY A 154 -6.00 3.15 10.29
N ALA A 155 -7.08 2.37 10.09
CA ALA A 155 -7.89 1.79 11.17
C ALA A 155 -7.09 0.96 12.18
N TYR A 156 -5.95 0.39 11.75
CA TYR A 156 -5.05 -0.38 12.61
C TYR A 156 -4.59 0.39 13.85
N LEU A 157 -4.54 1.72 13.81
CA LEU A 157 -4.17 2.57 14.95
C LEU A 157 -5.10 2.39 16.15
N GLU A 158 -6.33 1.89 15.95
CA GLU A 158 -7.28 1.60 17.02
C GLU A 158 -6.72 0.55 17.98
N GLU A 159 -6.03 -0.45 17.44
CA GLU A 159 -5.45 -1.53 18.23
C GLU A 159 -4.32 -1.05 19.16
N TYR A 160 -3.67 0.05 18.77
CA TYR A 160 -2.50 0.62 19.43
C TYR A 160 -2.82 1.90 20.21
N SER A 161 -4.09 2.32 20.28
CA SER A 161 -4.49 3.50 21.03
C SER A 161 -4.19 3.33 22.53
N SER A 162 -3.41 4.26 23.10
CA SER A 162 -2.94 4.22 24.47
C SER A 162 -2.47 5.58 24.98
N TRP A 163 -2.72 5.85 26.27
CA TRP A 163 -2.11 6.97 26.97
C TRP A 163 -0.62 6.76 27.29
N ASN A 164 -0.13 5.51 27.23
CA ASN A 164 1.28 5.21 27.43
C ASN A 164 2.07 5.44 26.13
N ASN A 165 3.29 5.95 26.28
CA ASN A 165 4.17 6.19 25.14
C ASN A 165 4.85 4.89 24.70
N TYR A 166 4.86 4.68 23.39
CA TYR A 166 5.73 3.72 22.73
C TYR A 166 7.14 4.30 22.62
N THR A 167 8.14 3.50 23.00
CA THR A 167 9.55 3.87 22.81
C THR A 167 10.08 3.28 21.50
N VAL A 168 10.59 4.14 20.62
CA VAL A 168 11.27 3.71 19.39
C VAL A 168 12.77 3.89 19.57
N ASN A 169 13.52 2.79 19.58
CA ASN A 169 14.98 2.80 19.72
C ASN A 169 15.63 2.55 18.37
N ILE A 170 16.62 3.35 18.01
CA ILE A 170 17.31 3.31 16.73
C ILE A 170 18.80 3.34 16.99
N ILE A 171 19.57 2.59 16.20
CA ILE A 171 21.02 2.79 16.11
C ILE A 171 21.33 3.36 14.74
N ILE A 172 22.13 4.42 14.71
CA ILE A 172 22.64 5.08 13.51
C ILE A 172 24.12 4.79 13.41
N GLU A 173 24.57 4.45 12.21
CA GLU A 173 25.97 4.06 11.94
C GLU A 173 26.47 4.84 10.74
N ILE A 174 27.71 5.33 10.82
CA ILE A 174 28.47 5.85 9.68
C ILE A 174 29.63 4.92 9.36
N ARG A 175 29.84 4.67 8.06
CA ARG A 175 30.79 3.70 7.54
C ARG A 175 31.72 4.33 6.51
N ASN A 176 32.97 3.89 6.50
CA ASN A 176 33.96 4.33 5.51
C ASN A 176 33.77 3.64 4.14
N SER A 177 34.63 3.96 3.16
CA SER A 177 34.62 3.38 1.81
C SER A 177 34.75 1.86 1.75
N LYS A 178 35.26 1.22 2.81
CA LYS A 178 35.39 -0.24 2.93
C LYS A 178 34.19 -0.89 3.63
N GLY A 179 33.23 -0.11 4.09
CA GLY A 179 32.06 -0.57 4.86
C GLY A 179 32.34 -0.76 6.36
N GLU A 180 33.52 -0.40 6.85
CA GLU A 180 33.88 -0.49 8.27
C GLU A 180 33.14 0.59 9.07
N ILE A 181 32.66 0.26 10.28
CA ILE A 181 32.01 1.24 11.16
C ILE A 181 33.04 2.26 11.60
N ILE A 182 32.81 3.53 11.24
CA ILE A 182 33.55 4.66 11.78
C ILE A 182 32.91 5.14 13.06
N ASP A 183 31.58 5.13 13.18
CA ASP A 183 30.90 5.44 14.43
C ASP A 183 29.49 4.85 14.49
N SER A 184 28.97 4.62 15.69
CA SER A 184 27.66 3.98 15.92
C SER A 184 27.03 4.51 17.21
N GLU A 185 25.95 5.27 17.07
CA GLU A 185 25.30 5.94 18.19
C GLU A 185 23.80 5.63 18.26
N PRO A 186 23.23 5.42 19.46
CA PRO A 186 21.80 5.23 19.64
C PRO A 186 21.07 6.57 19.63
N VAL A 187 19.83 6.55 19.14
CA VAL A 187 18.85 7.61 19.34
C VAL A 187 17.50 6.98 19.60
N SER A 188 16.71 7.57 20.48
CA SER A 188 15.34 7.15 20.71
C SER A 188 14.41 8.34 20.71
N PHE A 189 13.13 8.09 20.45
CA PHE A 189 12.06 9.06 20.66
C PHE A 189 10.82 8.35 21.19
N GLN A 190 9.94 9.12 21.81
CA GLN A 190 8.66 8.64 22.34
C GLN A 190 7.55 8.92 21.34
N MET A 191 6.58 8.02 21.23
CA MET A 191 5.40 8.17 20.39
C MET A 191 4.14 7.85 21.19
N GLN A 192 3.14 8.73 21.16
CA GLN A 192 1.83 8.47 21.77
C GLN A 192 0.79 8.28 20.68
N VAL A 193 0.15 7.11 20.66
CA VAL A 193 -0.93 6.80 19.73
C VAL A 193 -2.24 6.99 20.47
N HIS A 194 -2.95 8.06 20.18
CA HIS A 194 -4.27 8.32 20.75
C HIS A 194 -5.05 9.21 19.77
N PRO A 195 -5.60 8.61 18.69
CA PRO A 195 -6.45 9.31 17.75
C PRO A 195 -7.69 9.90 18.45
N ASP A 196 -8.01 11.15 18.15
CA ASP A 196 -9.19 11.85 18.67
C ASP A 196 -10.39 11.78 17.69
N ASP A 197 -10.14 11.37 16.44
CA ASP A 197 -11.16 11.13 15.41
C ASP A 197 -11.61 9.66 15.37
N SER A 198 -12.54 9.32 14.48
CA SER A 198 -13.06 7.95 14.35
C SER A 198 -12.20 7.10 13.40
N PRO A 199 -12.03 5.79 13.67
CA PRO A 199 -11.32 4.90 12.77
C PRO A 199 -11.94 4.96 11.37
N PRO A 200 -11.13 5.03 10.29
CA PRO A 200 -11.64 4.92 8.94
C PRO A 200 -12.30 3.55 8.80
N LYS A 201 -13.49 3.52 8.19
CA LYS A 201 -14.16 2.25 7.89
C LYS A 201 -13.24 1.40 7.01
N PRO A 202 -13.17 0.06 7.22
CA PRO A 202 -12.45 -0.81 6.30
C PRO A 202 -12.88 -0.54 4.86
N ALA A 203 -11.95 -0.54 3.92
CA ALA A 203 -12.29 -0.42 2.51
C ALA A 203 -13.26 -1.55 2.15
N GLU A 204 -14.40 -1.22 1.55
CA GLU A 204 -15.38 -2.21 1.13
C GLU A 204 -14.78 -3.04 -0.01
N GLU A 205 -14.65 -4.34 0.21
CA GLU A 205 -14.22 -5.27 -0.83
C GLU A 205 -15.46 -6.00 -1.35
N TYR A 206 -15.72 -5.86 -2.65
CA TYR A 206 -16.83 -6.52 -3.31
C TYR A 206 -16.45 -6.91 -4.74
N ALA A 207 -16.96 -8.07 -5.18
CA ALA A 207 -16.74 -8.59 -6.51
C ALA A 207 -17.99 -9.33 -7.00
N ILE A 208 -18.27 -9.20 -8.29
CA ILE A 208 -19.32 -9.94 -9.00
C ILE A 208 -18.70 -10.59 -10.23
N LEU A 209 -19.01 -11.86 -10.45
CA LEU A 209 -18.51 -12.61 -11.59
C LEU A 209 -19.64 -13.40 -12.24
N LEU A 210 -19.68 -13.36 -13.58
CA LEU A 210 -20.50 -14.25 -14.38
C LEU A 210 -19.66 -15.42 -14.88
N ASP A 211 -20.14 -16.64 -14.64
CA ASP A 211 -19.52 -17.85 -15.15
C ASP A 211 -19.44 -17.82 -16.69
N PRO A 212 -18.35 -18.26 -17.31
CA PRO A 212 -18.22 -18.28 -18.77
C PRO A 212 -19.38 -18.97 -19.50
N SER A 213 -19.96 -20.03 -18.92
CA SER A 213 -21.10 -20.75 -19.50
C SER A 213 -22.38 -19.92 -19.51
N ALA A 214 -22.51 -18.94 -18.62
CA ALA A 214 -23.67 -18.07 -18.48
C ALA A 214 -23.54 -16.73 -19.22
N LYS A 215 -22.41 -16.46 -19.87
CA LYS A 215 -22.18 -15.20 -20.62
C LYS A 215 -23.01 -15.10 -21.90
N ASN A 216 -23.31 -16.24 -22.53
CA ASN A 216 -24.11 -16.30 -23.75
C ASN A 216 -25.36 -17.16 -23.50
N VAL A 217 -26.50 -16.50 -23.41
CA VAL A 217 -27.80 -17.15 -23.18
C VAL A 217 -28.49 -17.40 -24.52
N LEU A 218 -28.89 -18.65 -24.76
CA LEU A 218 -29.66 -19.04 -25.95
C LEU A 218 -30.99 -19.66 -25.53
N LEU A 219 -32.08 -19.04 -25.96
CA LEU A 219 -33.45 -19.54 -25.86
C LEU A 219 -33.91 -19.90 -27.27
N GLU A 220 -34.11 -21.19 -27.54
CA GLU A 220 -34.31 -21.70 -28.89
C GLU A 220 -35.70 -22.31 -29.02
N PHE A 221 -36.48 -21.81 -29.99
CA PHE A 221 -37.82 -22.31 -30.29
C PHE A 221 -37.77 -23.21 -31.54
N LYS A 222 -37.81 -24.53 -31.38
CA LYS A 222 -37.66 -25.51 -32.47
C LYS A 222 -38.99 -26.10 -32.93
N THR A 223 -39.91 -26.27 -31.99
CA THR A 223 -41.15 -27.01 -32.19
C THR A 223 -42.36 -26.12 -31.88
N PRO A 224 -43.54 -26.41 -32.46
CA PRO A 224 -44.78 -25.73 -32.06
C PRO A 224 -45.04 -25.80 -30.55
N GLY A 225 -44.58 -26.88 -29.89
CA GLY A 225 -44.66 -27.03 -28.44
C GLY A 225 -43.86 -25.98 -27.66
N ASP A 226 -42.71 -25.55 -28.20
CA ASP A 226 -41.88 -24.51 -27.59
C ASP A 226 -42.58 -23.15 -27.59
N TYR A 227 -43.34 -22.84 -28.65
CA TYR A 227 -44.15 -21.63 -28.72
C TYR A 227 -45.39 -21.71 -27.82
N ALA A 228 -46.03 -22.88 -27.76
CA ALA A 228 -47.20 -23.10 -26.92
C ALA A 228 -46.87 -23.05 -25.41
N ASN A 229 -45.74 -23.64 -24.99
CA ASN A 229 -45.38 -23.78 -23.59
C ASN A 229 -44.34 -22.75 -23.11
N GLY A 230 -43.68 -22.05 -24.04
CA GLY A 230 -42.50 -21.25 -23.74
C GLY A 230 -41.25 -22.13 -23.60
N VAL A 231 -40.10 -21.47 -23.57
CA VAL A 231 -38.79 -22.11 -23.40
C VAL A 231 -38.14 -21.61 -22.12
N SER A 232 -37.31 -22.46 -21.50
CA SER A 232 -36.60 -22.13 -20.27
C SER A 232 -35.19 -22.70 -20.31
N ARG A 233 -34.21 -21.93 -19.83
CA ARG A 233 -32.82 -22.34 -19.72
C ARG A 233 -32.25 -21.92 -18.37
N THR A 234 -31.74 -22.89 -17.62
CA THR A 234 -31.07 -22.66 -16.33
C THR A 234 -29.57 -22.83 -16.48
N TYR A 235 -28.83 -21.89 -15.89
CA TYR A 235 -27.39 -21.95 -15.73
C TYR A 235 -27.08 -22.05 -14.23
N SER A 236 -26.55 -23.19 -13.81
CA SER A 236 -26.16 -23.41 -12.42
C SER A 236 -24.90 -22.64 -12.08
N ARG A 237 -24.84 -22.05 -10.87
CA ARG A 237 -23.70 -21.25 -10.37
C ARG A 237 -23.24 -20.17 -11.36
N ALA A 238 -24.20 -19.61 -12.09
CA ALA A 238 -23.99 -18.67 -13.17
C ALA A 238 -23.46 -17.31 -12.71
N LEU A 239 -23.79 -16.91 -11.48
CA LEU A 239 -23.36 -15.67 -10.87
C LEU A 239 -22.68 -15.96 -9.54
N SER A 240 -21.55 -15.33 -9.26
CA SER A 240 -20.93 -15.33 -7.95
C SER A 240 -20.73 -13.92 -7.39
N VAL A 241 -20.82 -13.82 -6.06
CA VAL A 241 -20.67 -12.56 -5.31
C VAL A 241 -19.78 -12.79 -4.10
N ILE A 242 -18.85 -11.86 -3.87
CA ILE A 242 -18.15 -11.66 -2.60
C ILE A 242 -18.42 -10.21 -2.17
N SER A 243 -18.70 -10.00 -0.88
CA SER A 243 -18.89 -8.65 -0.31
C SER A 243 -18.64 -8.64 1.20
N THR A 244 -17.92 -7.63 1.67
CA THR A 244 -17.67 -7.38 3.10
C THR A 244 -18.83 -6.70 3.84
N THR A 245 -19.81 -6.16 3.11
CA THR A 245 -21.01 -5.46 3.61
C THR A 245 -22.29 -6.17 3.15
N GLY A 246 -23.46 -5.64 3.52
CA GLY A 246 -24.69 -6.00 2.79
C GLY A 246 -24.52 -5.69 1.30
N TYR A 247 -25.34 -6.30 0.45
CA TYR A 247 -25.26 -6.10 -0.99
C TYR A 247 -26.59 -6.26 -1.71
N ALA A 248 -26.72 -5.57 -2.84
CA ALA A 248 -27.75 -5.78 -3.83
C ALA A 248 -27.12 -6.10 -5.19
N VAL A 249 -27.70 -7.07 -5.90
CA VAL A 249 -27.37 -7.30 -7.32
C VAL A 249 -28.50 -6.76 -8.17
N GLN A 250 -28.16 -5.95 -9.15
CA GLN A 250 -29.06 -5.40 -10.13
C GLN A 250 -28.80 -5.97 -11.51
N VAL A 251 -29.86 -6.07 -12.29
CA VAL A 251 -29.81 -6.37 -13.71
C VAL A 251 -30.57 -5.29 -14.50
N ASN A 252 -30.07 -4.98 -15.68
CA ASN A 252 -30.81 -4.29 -16.73
C ASN A 252 -30.29 -4.74 -18.09
N SER A 253 -31.13 -4.61 -19.12
CA SER A 253 -30.67 -4.69 -20.51
C SER A 253 -30.05 -3.37 -20.94
N LEU A 254 -29.15 -3.43 -21.93
CA LEU A 254 -28.59 -2.24 -22.55
C LEU A 254 -29.64 -1.48 -23.37
N ASN A 255 -30.55 -2.21 -24.05
CA ASN A 255 -31.60 -1.67 -24.91
C ASN A 255 -32.98 -2.21 -24.49
N ASN A 256 -34.06 -1.51 -24.88
CA ASN A 256 -35.44 -1.95 -24.62
C ASN A 256 -35.86 -3.18 -25.44
N ASP A 257 -35.25 -3.36 -26.61
CA ASP A 257 -35.54 -4.44 -27.53
C ASP A 257 -34.28 -5.25 -27.81
N LEU A 258 -34.48 -6.53 -28.09
CA LEU A 258 -33.53 -7.39 -28.79
C LEU A 258 -33.66 -7.12 -30.28
N THR A 259 -32.53 -7.15 -30.99
CA THR A 259 -32.49 -6.84 -32.43
C THR A 259 -32.02 -8.05 -33.25
N SER A 260 -32.64 -8.27 -34.39
CA SER A 260 -32.22 -9.27 -35.38
C SER A 260 -31.26 -8.71 -36.42
N THR A 261 -30.71 -9.57 -37.29
CA THR A 261 -29.84 -9.16 -38.40
C THR A 261 -30.58 -8.36 -39.48
N SER A 262 -31.90 -8.55 -39.61
CA SER A 262 -32.76 -7.75 -40.49
C SER A 262 -33.36 -6.50 -39.81
N ASN A 263 -32.86 -6.12 -38.63
CA ASN A 263 -33.34 -5.00 -37.81
C ASN A 263 -34.80 -5.12 -37.34
N GLN A 264 -35.28 -6.35 -37.12
CA GLN A 264 -36.54 -6.57 -36.41
C GLN A 264 -36.32 -6.47 -34.89
N ASN A 265 -37.33 -5.99 -34.18
CA ASN A 265 -37.27 -5.74 -32.74
C ASN A 265 -38.17 -6.71 -31.99
N LEU A 266 -37.62 -7.34 -30.95
CA LEU A 266 -38.36 -8.15 -29.99
C LEU A 266 -38.20 -7.54 -28.59
N PRO A 267 -39.28 -7.10 -27.92
CA PRO A 267 -39.18 -6.49 -26.60
C PRO A 267 -38.48 -7.39 -25.58
N VAL A 268 -37.46 -6.86 -24.90
CA VAL A 268 -36.65 -7.65 -23.95
C VAL A 268 -37.48 -8.15 -22.76
N ASN A 269 -38.57 -7.45 -22.43
CA ASN A 269 -39.52 -7.83 -21.39
C ASN A 269 -40.39 -9.06 -21.75
N ALA A 270 -40.19 -9.66 -22.93
CA ALA A 270 -40.69 -10.98 -23.27
C ALA A 270 -39.93 -12.12 -22.55
N ILE A 271 -38.78 -11.81 -21.96
CA ILE A 271 -37.94 -12.75 -21.23
C ILE A 271 -38.02 -12.44 -19.73
N ASN A 272 -38.25 -13.48 -18.94
CA ASN A 272 -38.15 -13.46 -17.49
C ASN A 272 -36.77 -13.96 -17.05
N LEU A 273 -36.23 -13.36 -16.00
CA LEU A 273 -35.05 -13.85 -15.27
C LEU A 273 -35.47 -14.21 -13.85
N ASN A 274 -35.21 -15.45 -13.44
CA ASN A 274 -35.35 -15.93 -12.08
C ASN A 274 -33.97 -16.27 -11.51
N VAL A 275 -33.72 -15.88 -10.27
CA VAL A 275 -32.46 -16.08 -9.57
C VAL A 275 -32.71 -16.91 -8.32
N LYS A 276 -31.93 -17.97 -8.16
CA LYS A 276 -31.93 -18.80 -6.95
C LYS A 276 -30.56 -18.88 -6.32
N ASP A 277 -30.51 -18.96 -5.00
CA ASP A 277 -29.30 -19.33 -4.28
C ASP A 277 -28.94 -20.79 -4.63
N SER A 278 -27.72 -21.03 -5.16
CA SER A 278 -27.36 -22.35 -5.71
C SER A 278 -27.34 -23.45 -4.64
N GLN A 279 -27.13 -23.10 -3.37
CA GLN A 279 -27.01 -24.07 -2.28
C GLN A 279 -28.36 -24.38 -1.64
N SER A 280 -29.09 -23.35 -1.23
CA SER A 280 -30.38 -23.46 -0.55
C SER A 280 -31.56 -23.61 -1.51
N GLN A 281 -31.36 -23.32 -2.80
CA GLN A 281 -32.40 -23.30 -3.84
C GLN A 281 -33.53 -22.27 -3.56
N THR A 282 -33.28 -21.34 -2.63
CA THR A 282 -34.21 -20.26 -2.29
C THR A 282 -34.28 -19.26 -3.44
N VAL A 283 -35.50 -18.83 -3.80
CA VAL A 283 -35.70 -17.79 -4.82
C VAL A 283 -35.28 -16.44 -4.25
N MET A 284 -34.33 -15.80 -4.90
CA MET A 284 -33.78 -14.50 -4.51
C MET A 284 -34.47 -13.34 -5.21
N GLY A 285 -34.90 -13.55 -6.46
CA GLY A 285 -35.57 -12.54 -7.27
C GLY A 285 -36.13 -13.11 -8.56
N SER A 286 -37.17 -12.45 -9.08
CA SER A 286 -37.80 -12.80 -10.35
C SER A 286 -38.27 -11.51 -11.02
N VAL A 287 -37.81 -11.26 -12.25
CA VAL A 287 -38.08 -10.03 -12.99
C VAL A 287 -38.38 -10.32 -14.46
N LYS A 288 -39.23 -9.50 -15.08
CA LYS A 288 -39.22 -9.32 -16.54
C LYS A 288 -38.06 -8.39 -16.88
N LEU A 289 -37.21 -8.80 -17.81
CA LEU A 289 -36.05 -8.01 -18.20
C LEU A 289 -36.49 -6.65 -18.78
N SER A 290 -35.73 -5.60 -18.48
CA SER A 290 -35.99 -4.26 -18.98
C SER A 290 -34.70 -3.43 -18.99
N SER A 291 -34.72 -2.27 -19.64
CA SER A 291 -33.59 -1.34 -19.61
C SER A 291 -33.44 -0.59 -18.28
N SER A 292 -34.47 -0.63 -17.43
CA SER A 292 -34.43 -0.10 -16.07
C SER A 292 -33.67 -1.04 -15.14
N LYS A 293 -32.91 -0.49 -14.20
CA LYS A 293 -32.22 -1.26 -13.15
C LYS A 293 -33.23 -1.93 -12.23
N GLN A 294 -33.13 -3.25 -12.10
CA GLN A 294 -34.02 -4.07 -11.27
C GLN A 294 -33.19 -4.89 -10.28
N ASN A 295 -33.54 -4.82 -8.99
CA ASN A 295 -32.92 -5.67 -7.97
C ASN A 295 -33.34 -7.13 -8.18
N ILE A 296 -32.36 -8.03 -8.27
CA ILE A 296 -32.57 -9.48 -8.41
C ILE A 296 -32.02 -10.28 -7.21
N ILE A 297 -31.14 -9.66 -6.42
CA ILE A 297 -30.67 -10.19 -5.13
C ILE A 297 -30.59 -9.01 -4.16
N THR A 298 -31.01 -9.20 -2.92
CA THR A 298 -30.78 -8.25 -1.83
C THR A 298 -30.44 -9.03 -0.57
N SER A 299 -29.35 -8.67 0.09
CA SER A 299 -28.88 -9.28 1.32
C SER A 299 -28.33 -8.23 2.26
N MET A 300 -28.83 -8.17 3.49
CA MET A 300 -28.22 -7.35 4.55
C MET A 300 -27.01 -8.03 5.19
N ILE A 301 -26.77 -9.29 4.86
CA ILE A 301 -25.68 -10.10 5.41
C ILE A 301 -24.52 -10.12 4.39
N PRO A 302 -23.28 -9.86 4.83
CA PRO A 302 -22.09 -9.99 4.00
C PRO A 302 -21.88 -11.37 3.40
N ALA A 303 -21.41 -11.41 2.16
CA ALA A 303 -20.90 -12.61 1.50
C ALA A 303 -19.37 -12.66 1.64
N LYS A 304 -18.89 -12.93 2.86
CA LYS A 304 -17.43 -12.98 3.16
C LYS A 304 -16.69 -14.08 2.41
N THR A 305 -17.42 -15.08 1.91
CA THR A 305 -16.95 -16.12 1.00
C THR A 305 -17.80 -16.10 -0.26
N GLU A 306 -17.26 -16.63 -1.36
CA GLU A 306 -17.95 -16.64 -2.64
C GLU A 306 -19.30 -17.35 -2.55
N LYS A 307 -20.36 -16.61 -2.87
CA LYS A 307 -21.75 -17.08 -2.85
C LYS A 307 -22.25 -17.19 -4.28
N TYR A 308 -22.86 -18.31 -4.61
CA TYR A 308 -23.24 -18.65 -5.98
C TYR A 308 -24.75 -18.66 -6.18
N PHE A 309 -25.17 -18.23 -7.37
CA PHE A 309 -26.57 -18.17 -7.75
C PHE A 309 -26.81 -18.81 -9.11
N ASP A 310 -27.92 -19.53 -9.21
CA ASP A 310 -28.43 -20.09 -10.45
C ASP A 310 -29.28 -19.03 -11.16
N LEU A 311 -29.11 -18.90 -12.47
CA LEU A 311 -29.89 -17.99 -13.31
C LEU A 311 -30.76 -18.79 -14.28
N THR A 312 -32.08 -18.58 -14.24
CA THR A 312 -33.02 -19.18 -15.18
C THR A 312 -33.66 -18.10 -16.04
N TYR A 313 -33.48 -18.22 -17.36
CA TYR A 313 -34.11 -17.37 -18.36
C TYR A 313 -35.28 -18.12 -18.99
N SER A 314 -36.44 -17.49 -19.08
CA SER A 314 -37.63 -18.14 -19.65
C SER A 314 -38.57 -17.19 -20.38
N THR A 315 -39.34 -17.74 -21.30
CA THR A 315 -40.43 -17.05 -21.99
C THR A 315 -41.78 -17.49 -21.46
N GLN A 316 -42.82 -16.68 -21.71
CA GLN A 316 -44.18 -17.03 -21.32
C GLN A 316 -44.81 -17.98 -22.34
N ALA A 317 -45.55 -18.98 -21.85
CA ALA A 317 -46.37 -19.87 -22.67
C ALA A 317 -47.36 -19.09 -23.55
N GLY A 318 -47.42 -19.40 -24.84
CA GLY A 318 -48.37 -18.81 -25.78
C GLY A 318 -48.13 -17.32 -26.06
N ASP A 319 -46.92 -16.80 -25.82
CA ASP A 319 -46.63 -15.37 -26.03
C ASP A 319 -46.57 -15.03 -27.52
N MET A 320 -47.62 -14.37 -28.00
CA MET A 320 -47.82 -14.00 -29.42
C MET A 320 -46.67 -13.18 -30.01
N ARG A 321 -45.84 -12.53 -29.18
CA ARG A 321 -44.64 -11.83 -29.64
C ARG A 321 -43.63 -12.77 -30.30
N PHE A 322 -43.60 -14.06 -29.97
CA PHE A 322 -42.71 -15.01 -30.64
C PHE A 322 -43.35 -15.66 -31.88
N PHE A 323 -44.69 -15.69 -31.95
CA PHE A 323 -45.41 -16.23 -33.12
C PHE A 323 -45.43 -15.27 -34.31
N ASN A 324 -45.55 -13.97 -34.03
CA ASN A 324 -45.75 -12.94 -35.06
C ASN A 324 -44.44 -12.31 -35.56
N GLN A 325 -43.29 -12.81 -35.11
CA GLN A 325 -41.96 -12.30 -35.49
C GLN A 325 -41.33 -13.14 -36.59
N ALA A 326 -40.44 -12.53 -37.35
CA ALA A 326 -39.62 -13.25 -38.32
C ALA A 326 -38.76 -14.29 -37.59
N GLN A 327 -38.62 -15.49 -38.18
CA GLN A 327 -37.78 -16.57 -37.65
C GLN A 327 -36.30 -16.20 -37.83
N GLU A 328 -35.78 -15.43 -36.88
CA GLU A 328 -34.43 -14.93 -36.86
C GLU A 328 -33.84 -14.99 -35.44
N GLN A 329 -32.53 -14.82 -35.34
CA GLN A 329 -31.86 -14.67 -34.05
C GLN A 329 -31.94 -13.21 -33.58
N TYR A 330 -32.67 -12.99 -32.48
CA TYR A 330 -32.74 -11.69 -31.80
C TYR A 330 -31.73 -11.69 -30.65
N SER A 331 -30.93 -10.63 -30.53
CA SER A 331 -29.86 -10.54 -29.53
C SER A 331 -29.83 -9.21 -28.81
N GLY A 332 -29.23 -9.20 -27.61
CA GLY A 332 -29.08 -8.03 -26.77
C GLY A 332 -28.12 -8.31 -25.61
N THR A 333 -27.79 -7.27 -24.84
CA THR A 333 -26.81 -7.36 -23.75
C THR A 333 -27.48 -7.08 -22.42
N LEU A 334 -27.17 -7.90 -21.41
CA LEU A 334 -27.54 -7.66 -20.02
C LEU A 334 -26.32 -7.17 -19.23
N ILE A 335 -26.56 -6.23 -18.32
CA ILE A 335 -25.55 -5.69 -17.41
C ILE A 335 -25.94 -6.11 -16.00
N PHE A 336 -25.00 -6.74 -15.31
CA PHE A 336 -25.13 -7.08 -13.89
C PHE A 336 -24.25 -6.12 -13.08
N SER A 337 -24.81 -5.57 -12.00
CA SER A 337 -24.12 -4.63 -11.11
C SER A 337 -24.25 -5.07 -9.67
N LEU A 338 -23.17 -4.99 -8.90
CA LEU A 338 -23.14 -5.24 -7.47
C LEU A 338 -23.05 -3.90 -6.73
N ILE A 339 -23.94 -3.69 -5.77
CA ILE A 339 -24.04 -2.46 -4.98
C ILE A 339 -23.88 -2.83 -3.50
N PRO A 340 -22.75 -2.48 -2.86
CA PRO A 340 -22.60 -2.54 -1.41
C PRO A 340 -23.72 -1.76 -0.70
N GLN A 341 -24.19 -2.26 0.44
CA GLN A 341 -25.27 -1.69 1.27
C GLN A 341 -24.77 -1.30 2.65
#